data_AF-A0A560P9Y2-F1
#
_entry.id   AF-A0A560P9Y2-F1
#
_cell.length_a   1.000
_cell.length_b   1.000
_cell.length_c   1.000
_cell.angle_alpha   90.00
_cell.angle_beta   90.00
_cell.angle_gamma   90.00
#
_symmetry.space_group_name_H-M   'P 1'
#
loop_
_entity.id
_entity.type
_entity.pdbx_description
1 polymer ?
#
loop_
_entity_poly.entity_id
_entity_poly.type
_entity_poly.pdbx_seq_one_letter_code
_entity_poly.pdbx_strand_id
1 'polypeptide(L)'
;MDRLSWIRGVNGTLGRVAPRLVARKMRALFMHPRNMPPRDWELPLLASSERITLRFGLSALCWGKGPTVLLMHGWEGRPTQFAALITALVDAGYTVVALDGPAHGRSPGREANVLSFARAMLEAAAELPPLQAVIGHSMGGASAMLAVQLGLRTETLVSIAAPARILGVLRGFARLVGLPPQARSAFIRQVEKDVGMRASKLDVAHYQLDVPGLIVHAEDDTSVSVNESQLIHEAWFDSRLLRLPQGGHQRVLADPRVIDGVLSLLAGRNLQARQSA
;
A
#
# COMPACT_ATOMS: atom_id res chain seq x y z
N MET A 1 -23.60 24.73 -4.25
CA MET A 1 -22.99 24.13 -3.03
C MET A 1 -22.19 22.92 -3.47
N ASP A 2 -20.90 22.85 -3.14
CA ASP A 2 -20.07 21.68 -3.41
C ASP A 2 -20.62 20.44 -2.66
N ARG A 3 -20.62 19.26 -3.30
CA ARG A 3 -21.09 18.00 -2.73
C ARG A 3 -20.36 17.68 -1.42
N LEU A 4 -19.07 18.04 -1.33
CA LEU A 4 -18.28 17.84 -0.10
C LEU A 4 -18.72 18.77 1.03
N SER A 5 -19.06 20.03 0.73
CA SER A 5 -19.52 20.98 1.76
C SER A 5 -20.88 20.56 2.35
N TRP A 6 -21.77 20.01 1.52
CA TRP A 6 -23.02 19.42 1.98
C TRP A 6 -22.80 18.19 2.87
N ILE A 7 -21.94 17.25 2.46
CA ILE A 7 -21.57 16.07 3.28
C ILE A 7 -21.03 16.51 4.65
N ARG A 8 -20.13 17.50 4.67
CA ARG A 8 -19.55 18.05 5.90
C ARG A 8 -20.61 18.66 6.80
N GLY A 9 -21.55 19.43 6.24
CA GLY A 9 -22.65 20.03 7.00
C GLY A 9 -23.56 18.96 7.63
N VAL A 10 -23.98 17.97 6.84
CA VAL A 10 -24.85 16.87 7.29
C VAL A 10 -24.16 16.04 8.37
N ASN A 11 -22.91 15.62 8.14
CA ASN A 11 -22.14 14.83 9.09
C ASN A 11 -21.80 15.62 10.36
N GLY A 12 -21.56 16.94 10.24
CA GLY A 12 -21.32 17.83 11.37
C GLY A 12 -22.52 17.91 12.32
N THR A 13 -23.72 18.08 11.77
CA THR A 13 -24.97 18.18 12.55
C THR A 13 -25.39 16.81 13.09
N LEU A 14 -25.56 15.81 12.22
CA LEU A 14 -25.98 14.47 12.64
C LEU A 14 -24.94 13.78 13.51
N GLY A 15 -23.65 14.08 13.34
CA GLY A 15 -22.59 13.51 14.14
C GLY A 15 -22.59 14.00 15.59
N ARG A 16 -23.23 15.14 15.90
CA ARG A 16 -23.44 15.61 17.28
C ARG A 16 -24.64 14.93 17.94
N VAL A 17 -25.71 14.71 17.18
CA VAL A 17 -26.96 14.12 17.67
C VAL A 17 -26.89 12.59 17.76
N ALA A 18 -26.33 11.94 16.74
CA ALA A 18 -26.26 10.49 16.60
C ALA A 18 -24.83 10.03 16.21
N PRO A 19 -23.81 10.25 17.08
CA PRO A 19 -22.40 10.03 16.74
C PRO A 19 -22.09 8.60 16.29
N ARG A 20 -22.71 7.58 16.92
CA ARG A 20 -22.48 6.17 16.59
C ARG A 20 -23.05 5.75 15.23
N LEU A 21 -24.15 6.37 14.81
CA LEU A 21 -24.80 6.07 13.54
C LEU A 21 -23.99 6.66 12.37
N VAL A 22 -23.60 7.94 12.50
CA VAL A 22 -22.75 8.61 11.50
C VAL A 22 -21.39 7.91 11.41
N ALA A 23 -20.79 7.55 12.56
CA ALA A 23 -19.57 6.76 12.59
C ALA A 23 -19.69 5.45 11.81
N ARG A 24 -20.79 4.69 12.01
CA ARG A 24 -21.02 3.42 11.31
C ARG A 24 -21.11 3.61 9.80
N LYS A 25 -21.84 4.63 9.36
CA LYS A 25 -21.96 4.98 7.94
C LYS A 25 -20.60 5.37 7.35
N MET A 26 -19.83 6.21 8.04
CA MET A 26 -18.52 6.64 7.56
C MET A 26 -17.49 5.52 7.59
N ARG A 27 -17.56 4.60 8.57
CA ARG A 27 -16.78 3.37 8.58
C ARG A 27 -17.11 2.47 7.40
N ALA A 28 -18.39 2.28 7.09
CA ALA A 28 -18.79 1.49 5.92
C ALA A 28 -18.21 2.12 4.64
N LEU A 29 -18.35 3.43 4.47
CA LEU A 29 -17.78 4.16 3.33
C LEU A 29 -16.25 4.04 3.27
N PHE A 30 -15.56 4.14 4.41
CA PHE A 30 -14.10 4.07 4.48
C PHE A 30 -13.53 2.67 4.22
N MET A 31 -14.30 1.62 4.53
CA MET A 31 -13.84 0.23 4.41
C MET A 31 -14.24 -0.44 3.09
N HIS A 32 -15.16 0.14 2.31
CA HIS A 32 -15.60 -0.44 1.04
C HIS A 32 -14.90 0.24 -0.15
N PRO A 33 -13.92 -0.43 -0.80
CA PRO A 33 -13.28 0.11 -1.97
C PRO A 33 -14.20 0.07 -3.19
N ARG A 34 -13.92 0.94 -4.15
CA ARG A 34 -14.51 0.89 -5.49
C ARG A 34 -13.54 0.21 -6.47
N ASN A 35 -14.09 -0.58 -7.37
CA ASN A 35 -13.34 -1.09 -8.52
C ASN A 35 -13.43 -0.11 -9.68
N MET A 36 -12.32 0.56 -9.97
CA MET A 36 -12.20 1.39 -11.16
C MET A 36 -11.65 0.56 -12.33
N PRO A 37 -12.08 0.81 -13.57
CA PRO A 37 -11.48 0.14 -14.72
C PRO A 37 -10.02 0.59 -14.91
N PRO A 38 -9.17 -0.25 -15.53
CA PRO A 38 -7.85 0.17 -15.98
C PRO A 38 -7.97 1.29 -17.02
N ARG A 39 -6.95 2.15 -17.07
CA ARG A 39 -6.81 3.21 -18.08
C ARG A 39 -6.23 2.65 -19.37
N ASP A 40 -6.41 3.34 -20.48
CA ASP A 40 -5.96 2.87 -21.80
C ASP A 40 -4.46 2.54 -21.86
N TRP A 41 -3.61 3.34 -21.20
CA TRP A 41 -2.16 3.09 -21.12
C TRP A 41 -1.78 1.86 -20.30
N GLU A 42 -2.69 1.34 -19.47
CA GLU A 42 -2.48 0.12 -18.66
C GLU A 42 -2.80 -1.16 -19.46
N LEU A 43 -3.60 -1.06 -20.53
CA LEU A 43 -4.13 -2.21 -21.26
C LEU A 43 -3.06 -3.07 -21.93
N PRO A 44 -2.00 -2.54 -22.56
CA PRO A 44 -0.96 -3.37 -23.17
C PRO A 44 -0.26 -4.28 -22.16
N LEU A 45 0.03 -3.75 -20.96
CA LEU A 45 0.67 -4.53 -19.89
C LEU A 45 -0.30 -5.55 -19.30
N LEU A 46 -1.58 -5.18 -19.15
CA LEU A 46 -2.60 -6.13 -18.71
C LEU A 46 -2.73 -7.30 -19.68
N ALA A 47 -2.69 -7.03 -20.99
CA ALA A 47 -2.81 -8.04 -22.02
C ALA A 47 -1.63 -9.02 -22.08
N SER A 48 -0.43 -8.58 -21.67
CA SER A 48 0.76 -9.44 -21.59
C SER A 48 0.87 -10.22 -20.28
N SER A 49 -0.05 -10.03 -19.33
CA SER A 49 -0.03 -10.70 -18.04
C SER A 49 -0.62 -12.11 -18.08
N GLU A 50 -0.07 -13.00 -17.26
CA GLU A 50 -0.76 -14.23 -16.87
C GLU A 50 -1.51 -13.99 -15.56
N ARG A 51 -2.78 -14.38 -15.49
CA ARG A 51 -3.55 -14.28 -14.25
C ARG A 51 -3.55 -15.60 -13.50
N ILE A 52 -3.13 -15.54 -12.24
CA ILE A 52 -3.16 -16.68 -11.32
C ILE A 52 -4.16 -16.43 -10.18
N THR A 53 -4.57 -17.53 -9.54
CA THR A 53 -5.38 -17.52 -8.32
C THR A 53 -4.62 -18.28 -7.24
N LEU A 54 -4.32 -17.58 -6.16
CA LEU A 54 -3.65 -18.10 -4.97
C LEU A 54 -4.71 -18.65 -3.98
N ARG A 55 -4.28 -19.21 -2.85
CA ARG A 55 -5.19 -19.67 -1.79
C ARG A 55 -6.17 -18.58 -1.39
N PHE A 56 -7.31 -19.06 -0.91
CA PHE A 56 -8.44 -18.23 -0.50
C PHE A 56 -9.00 -17.34 -1.62
N GLY A 57 -8.64 -17.61 -2.88
CA GLY A 57 -9.16 -16.92 -4.06
C GLY A 57 -8.48 -15.59 -4.37
N LEU A 58 -7.33 -15.29 -3.76
CA LEU A 58 -6.58 -14.07 -4.06
C LEU A 58 -6.10 -14.08 -5.51
N SER A 59 -6.46 -13.06 -6.28
CA SER A 59 -6.04 -12.95 -7.68
C SER A 59 -4.74 -12.18 -7.78
N ALA A 60 -3.83 -12.65 -8.65
CA ALA A 60 -2.60 -11.96 -8.98
C ALA A 60 -2.39 -11.93 -10.49
N LEU A 61 -1.63 -10.93 -10.95
CA LEU A 61 -1.09 -10.88 -12.29
C LEU A 61 0.41 -11.17 -12.25
N CYS A 62 0.89 -11.91 -13.23
CA CYS A 62 2.26 -12.38 -13.33
C CYS A 62 2.88 -11.99 -14.67
N TRP A 63 4.15 -11.59 -14.62
CA TRP A 63 4.98 -11.29 -15.79
C TRP A 63 6.42 -11.75 -15.58
N GLY A 64 7.14 -11.96 -16.68
CA GLY A 64 8.56 -12.27 -16.65
C GLY A 64 8.90 -13.66 -16.11
N LYS A 65 10.20 -13.93 -15.99
CA LYS A 65 10.76 -15.16 -15.44
C LYS A 65 12.09 -14.86 -14.75
N GLY A 66 12.22 -15.25 -13.49
CA GLY A 66 13.41 -15.05 -12.66
C GLY A 66 13.08 -14.95 -11.17
N PRO A 67 13.93 -14.29 -10.36
CA PRO A 67 13.65 -14.04 -8.94
C PRO A 67 12.34 -13.27 -8.75
N THR A 68 11.57 -13.63 -7.72
CA THR A 68 10.18 -13.15 -7.57
C THR A 68 10.11 -11.81 -6.83
N VAL A 69 9.40 -10.85 -7.40
CA VAL A 69 9.09 -9.54 -6.82
C VAL A 69 7.59 -9.41 -6.63
N LEU A 70 7.13 -9.22 -5.40
CA LEU A 70 5.72 -9.11 -5.04
C LEU A 70 5.28 -7.65 -4.95
N LEU A 71 4.23 -7.25 -5.68
CA LEU A 71 3.71 -5.89 -5.71
C LEU A 71 2.32 -5.80 -5.07
N MET A 72 2.10 -4.75 -4.28
CA MET A 72 0.81 -4.44 -3.67
C MET A 72 0.42 -2.97 -3.90
N HIS A 73 -0.75 -2.78 -4.51
CA HIS A 73 -1.30 -1.45 -4.80
C HIS A 73 -1.90 -0.76 -3.57
N GLY A 74 -2.23 0.53 -3.71
CA GLY A 74 -2.90 1.33 -2.68
C GLY A 74 -4.43 1.21 -2.68
N TRP A 75 -5.11 2.03 -1.86
CA TRP A 75 -6.58 2.08 -1.81
C TRP A 75 -7.19 2.42 -3.18
N GLU A 76 -8.18 1.63 -3.64
CA GLU A 76 -8.80 1.76 -4.99
C GLU A 76 -7.81 1.67 -6.18
N GLY A 77 -6.60 1.16 -5.90
CA GLY A 77 -5.57 0.89 -6.89
C GLY A 77 -5.82 -0.42 -7.65
N ARG A 78 -4.82 -0.81 -8.45
CA ARG A 78 -4.80 -2.06 -9.22
C ARG A 78 -3.35 -2.44 -9.57
N PRO A 79 -3.05 -3.72 -9.85
CA PRO A 79 -1.73 -4.16 -10.29
C PRO A 79 -1.07 -3.30 -11.40
N THR A 80 -1.85 -2.93 -12.42
CA THR A 80 -1.33 -2.27 -13.63
C THR A 80 -0.89 -0.83 -13.41
N GLN A 81 -1.18 -0.23 -12.24
CA GLN A 81 -0.72 1.12 -11.91
C GLN A 81 0.82 1.20 -11.83
N PHE A 82 1.48 0.06 -11.62
CA PHE A 82 2.93 -0.06 -11.57
C PHE A 82 3.56 -0.25 -12.96
N ALA A 83 2.88 0.07 -14.07
CA ALA A 83 3.26 -0.44 -15.38
C ALA A 83 4.73 -0.20 -15.77
N ALA A 84 5.23 1.02 -15.60
CA ALA A 84 6.62 1.36 -15.91
C ALA A 84 7.61 0.55 -15.05
N LEU A 85 7.32 0.37 -13.77
CA LEU A 85 8.13 -0.44 -12.86
C LEU A 85 8.08 -1.93 -13.20
N ILE A 86 6.89 -2.47 -13.53
CA ILE A 86 6.73 -3.87 -13.93
C ILE A 86 7.55 -4.14 -15.19
N THR A 87 7.43 -3.29 -16.22
CA THR A 87 8.21 -3.43 -17.46
C THR A 87 9.70 -3.45 -17.16
N ALA A 88 10.21 -2.48 -16.39
CA ALA A 88 11.63 -2.42 -16.06
C ALA A 88 12.14 -3.62 -15.25
N LEU A 89 11.33 -4.14 -14.32
CA LEU A 89 11.68 -5.35 -13.56
C LEU A 89 11.70 -6.60 -14.45
N VAL A 90 10.74 -6.74 -15.35
CA VAL A 90 10.69 -7.85 -16.31
C VAL A 90 11.88 -7.80 -17.26
N ASP A 91 12.20 -6.62 -17.80
CA ASP A 91 13.35 -6.40 -18.69
C ASP A 91 14.68 -6.69 -17.96
N ALA A 92 14.74 -6.45 -16.65
CA ALA A 92 15.86 -6.80 -15.80
C ALA A 92 15.91 -8.29 -15.37
N GLY A 93 14.98 -9.12 -15.87
CA GLY A 93 14.98 -10.57 -15.65
C GLY A 93 14.32 -11.04 -14.35
N TYR A 94 13.39 -10.26 -13.79
CA TYR A 94 12.61 -10.67 -12.61
C TYR A 94 11.26 -11.27 -13.00
N THR A 95 10.73 -12.15 -12.13
CA THR A 95 9.30 -12.49 -12.12
C THR A 95 8.57 -11.44 -11.29
N VAL A 96 7.59 -10.77 -11.87
CA VAL A 96 6.76 -9.79 -11.15
C VAL A 96 5.40 -10.42 -10.87
N VAL A 97 5.01 -10.48 -9.60
CA VAL A 97 3.68 -10.90 -9.16
C VAL A 97 3.00 -9.72 -8.50
N ALA A 98 1.91 -9.21 -9.07
CA ALA A 98 1.17 -8.07 -8.52
C ALA A 98 -0.25 -8.51 -8.11
N LEU A 99 -0.56 -8.33 -6.82
CA LEU A 99 -1.83 -8.78 -6.24
C LEU A 99 -2.95 -7.79 -6.54
N ASP A 100 -4.13 -8.31 -6.88
CA ASP A 100 -5.37 -7.62 -6.57
C ASP A 100 -5.58 -7.72 -5.05
N GLY A 101 -5.57 -6.59 -4.35
CA GLY A 101 -5.79 -6.56 -2.91
C GLY A 101 -7.19 -7.09 -2.53
N PRO A 102 -7.42 -7.54 -1.28
CA PRO A 102 -8.75 -7.97 -0.84
C PRO A 102 -9.84 -6.94 -1.17
N ALA A 103 -11.01 -7.43 -1.61
CA ALA A 103 -12.14 -6.63 -2.10
C ALA A 103 -11.85 -5.73 -3.33
N HIS A 104 -10.70 -5.90 -4.00
CA HIS A 104 -10.35 -5.20 -5.22
C HIS A 104 -10.23 -6.18 -6.40
N GLY A 105 -10.42 -5.67 -7.62
CA GLY A 105 -10.18 -6.44 -8.84
C GLY A 105 -10.95 -7.75 -8.86
N ARG A 106 -10.23 -8.87 -9.01
CA ARG A 106 -10.82 -10.23 -8.97
C ARG A 106 -10.66 -10.93 -7.61
N SER A 107 -10.05 -10.28 -6.63
CA SER A 107 -9.90 -10.84 -5.28
C SER A 107 -11.21 -10.73 -4.49
N PRO A 108 -11.53 -11.73 -3.66
CA PRO A 108 -12.80 -11.78 -2.94
C PRO A 108 -12.88 -10.74 -1.82
N GLY A 109 -14.10 -10.54 -1.33
CA GLY A 109 -14.39 -9.67 -0.20
C GLY A 109 -15.19 -8.43 -0.59
N ARG A 110 -15.59 -7.68 0.43
CA ARG A 110 -16.33 -6.41 0.28
C ARG A 110 -15.66 -5.24 1.01
N GLU A 111 -14.76 -5.57 1.93
CA GLU A 111 -14.09 -4.60 2.77
C GLU A 111 -12.59 -4.82 2.72
N ALA A 112 -11.84 -3.72 2.83
CA ALA A 112 -10.39 -3.71 2.81
C ALA A 112 -9.84 -2.84 3.94
N ASN A 113 -8.71 -3.25 4.48
CA ASN A 113 -7.90 -2.46 5.40
C ASN A 113 -6.42 -2.90 5.31
N VAL A 114 -5.57 -2.16 6.02
CA VAL A 114 -4.10 -2.38 6.01
C VAL A 114 -3.74 -3.79 6.50
N LEU A 115 -4.43 -4.31 7.51
CA LEU A 115 -4.17 -5.67 8.01
C LEU A 115 -4.62 -6.74 7.01
N SER A 116 -5.76 -6.55 6.34
CA SER A 116 -6.21 -7.51 5.32
C SER A 116 -5.26 -7.54 4.12
N PHE A 117 -4.73 -6.39 3.69
CA PHE A 117 -3.69 -6.32 2.66
C PHE A 117 -2.39 -7.00 3.11
N ALA A 118 -1.96 -6.77 4.35
CA ALA A 118 -0.76 -7.41 4.91
C ALA A 118 -0.91 -8.94 4.96
N ARG A 119 -2.08 -9.43 5.42
CA ARG A 119 -2.41 -10.86 5.40
C ARG A 119 -2.42 -11.43 3.99
N ALA A 120 -2.99 -10.72 3.00
CA ALA A 120 -2.97 -11.18 1.62
C ALA A 120 -1.54 -11.35 1.06
N MET A 121 -0.61 -10.46 1.43
CA MET A 121 0.80 -10.62 1.05
C MET A 121 1.47 -11.78 1.77
N LEU A 122 1.16 -12.03 3.05
CA LEU A 122 1.65 -13.21 3.77
C LEU A 122 1.17 -14.52 3.13
N GLU A 123 -0.11 -14.59 2.77
CA GLU A 123 -0.67 -15.77 2.08
C GLU A 123 -0.01 -15.98 0.72
N ALA A 124 0.15 -14.90 -0.06
CA ALA A 124 0.86 -14.98 -1.33
C ALA A 124 2.32 -15.44 -1.16
N ALA A 125 3.04 -14.88 -0.18
CA ALA A 125 4.42 -15.26 0.10
C ALA A 125 4.58 -16.72 0.54
N ALA A 126 3.53 -17.35 1.10
CA ALA A 126 3.54 -18.75 1.49
C ALA A 126 3.39 -19.73 0.30
N GLU A 127 2.91 -19.25 -0.85
CA GLU A 127 2.73 -20.07 -2.06
C GLU A 127 3.73 -19.76 -3.18
N LEU A 128 4.26 -18.53 -3.19
CA LEU A 128 5.23 -18.09 -4.17
C LEU A 128 6.65 -18.59 -3.82
N PRO A 129 7.55 -18.66 -4.80
CA PRO A 129 8.98 -18.82 -4.53
C PRO A 129 9.51 -17.73 -3.57
N PRO A 130 10.70 -17.94 -2.96
CA PRO A 130 11.32 -16.94 -2.10
C PRO A 130 11.34 -15.55 -2.75
N LEU A 131 10.90 -14.55 -2.00
CA LEU A 131 10.73 -13.19 -2.51
C LEU A 131 12.06 -12.43 -2.48
N GLN A 132 12.50 -11.99 -3.66
CA GLN A 132 13.64 -11.09 -3.80
C GLN A 132 13.31 -9.68 -3.30
N ALA A 133 12.05 -9.27 -3.48
CA ALA A 133 11.57 -7.97 -3.05
C ALA A 133 10.07 -7.97 -2.84
N VAL A 134 9.62 -7.12 -1.91
CA VAL A 134 8.22 -6.69 -1.81
C VAL A 134 8.16 -5.20 -2.07
N ILE A 135 7.23 -4.77 -2.91
CA ILE A 135 7.05 -3.37 -3.30
C ILE A 135 5.59 -2.98 -3.04
N GLY A 136 5.38 -1.98 -2.18
CA GLY A 136 4.05 -1.51 -1.84
C GLY A 136 3.87 -0.02 -2.11
N HIS A 137 2.71 0.34 -2.67
CA HIS A 137 2.31 1.73 -2.87
C HIS A 137 1.24 2.17 -1.88
N SER A 138 1.41 3.33 -1.25
CA SER A 138 0.41 3.94 -0.37
C SER A 138 -0.04 2.97 0.74
N MET A 139 -1.32 2.62 0.80
CA MET A 139 -1.82 1.58 1.71
C MET A 139 -1.10 0.23 1.52
N GLY A 140 -0.75 -0.14 0.29
CA GLY A 140 0.05 -1.34 0.01
C GLY A 140 1.45 -1.28 0.61
N GLY A 141 2.09 -0.10 0.63
CA GLY A 141 3.38 0.12 1.29
C GLY A 141 3.29 -0.01 2.81
N ALA A 142 2.30 0.63 3.42
CA ALA A 142 2.03 0.48 4.86
C ALA A 142 1.72 -0.98 5.23
N SER A 143 0.99 -1.68 4.37
CA SER A 143 0.66 -3.09 4.54
C SER A 143 1.87 -4.00 4.34
N ALA A 144 2.82 -3.64 3.46
CA ALA A 144 4.01 -4.44 3.20
C ALA A 144 4.97 -4.38 4.39
N MET A 145 5.17 -3.19 4.97
CA MET A 145 5.89 -3.03 6.23
C MET A 145 5.23 -3.83 7.37
N LEU A 146 3.90 -3.78 7.48
CA LEU A 146 3.17 -4.59 8.45
C LEU A 146 3.30 -6.10 8.18
N ALA A 147 3.30 -6.53 6.92
CA ALA A 147 3.46 -7.94 6.57
C ALA A 147 4.85 -8.46 7.00
N VAL A 148 5.91 -7.68 6.77
CA VAL A 148 7.27 -8.00 7.26
C VAL A 148 7.29 -8.09 8.78
N GLN A 149 6.69 -7.12 9.48
CA GLN A 149 6.53 -7.17 10.94
C GLN A 149 5.81 -8.44 11.42
N LEU A 150 4.88 -8.97 10.63
CA LEU A 150 4.11 -10.17 10.92
C LEU A 150 4.80 -11.46 10.44
N GLY A 151 6.01 -11.38 9.89
CA GLY A 151 6.83 -12.54 9.54
C GLY A 151 6.97 -12.82 8.05
N LEU A 152 6.53 -11.92 7.16
CA LEU A 152 6.79 -12.05 5.73
C LEU A 152 8.31 -11.99 5.49
N ARG A 153 8.85 -12.99 4.79
CA ARG A 153 10.26 -13.07 4.43
C ARG A 153 10.48 -12.51 3.04
N THR A 154 11.43 -11.59 2.91
CA THR A 154 11.85 -10.96 1.67
C THR A 154 13.30 -10.50 1.80
N GLU A 155 14.05 -10.48 0.70
CA GLU A 155 15.44 -9.98 0.72
C GLU A 155 15.53 -8.44 0.78
N THR A 156 14.53 -7.76 0.23
CA THR A 156 14.43 -6.29 0.20
C THR A 156 12.97 -5.83 0.28
N LEU A 157 12.75 -4.60 0.73
CA LEU A 157 11.41 -3.99 0.83
C LEU A 157 11.43 -2.58 0.22
N VAL A 158 10.40 -2.24 -0.54
CA VAL A 158 10.23 -0.90 -1.12
C VAL A 158 8.87 -0.33 -0.72
N SER A 159 8.88 0.88 -0.18
CA SER A 159 7.69 1.61 0.26
C SER A 159 7.57 2.90 -0.54
N ILE A 160 6.50 3.01 -1.35
CA ILE A 160 6.27 4.18 -2.22
C ILE A 160 5.04 4.94 -1.73
N ALA A 161 5.21 6.21 -1.34
CA ALA A 161 4.15 7.12 -0.88
C ALA A 161 3.28 6.56 0.27
N ALA A 162 3.88 5.74 1.15
CA ALA A 162 3.16 5.08 2.23
C ALA A 162 2.97 6.00 3.45
N PRO A 163 1.83 5.92 4.15
CA PRO A 163 1.71 6.50 5.49
C PRO A 163 2.50 5.67 6.51
N ALA A 164 3.19 6.33 7.42
CA ALA A 164 3.86 5.71 8.56
C ALA A 164 2.85 5.25 9.62
N ARG A 165 1.73 5.96 9.72
CA ARG A 165 0.75 5.84 10.82
C ARG A 165 -0.68 5.79 10.32
N ILE A 166 -1.37 4.69 10.57
CA ILE A 166 -2.78 4.54 10.14
C ILE A 166 -3.72 5.46 10.91
N LEU A 167 -3.40 5.78 12.16
CA LEU A 167 -4.19 6.74 12.94
C LEU A 167 -4.24 8.14 12.29
N GLY A 168 -3.17 8.55 11.59
CA GLY A 168 -3.12 9.79 10.82
C GLY A 168 -4.13 9.78 9.67
N VAL A 169 -4.17 8.67 8.92
CA VAL A 169 -5.12 8.45 7.82
C VAL A 169 -6.56 8.50 8.31
N LEU A 170 -6.89 7.81 9.40
CA LEU A 170 -8.24 7.80 9.98
C LEU A 170 -8.68 9.20 10.42
N ARG A 171 -7.78 9.96 11.06
CA ARG A 171 -8.06 11.34 11.49
C ARG A 171 -8.22 12.28 10.27
N GLY A 172 -7.41 12.09 9.23
CA GLY A 172 -7.50 12.82 7.98
C GLY A 172 -8.86 12.62 7.30
N PHE A 173 -9.28 11.36 7.14
CA PHE A 173 -10.60 11.03 6.59
C PHE A 173 -11.74 11.60 7.43
N ALA A 174 -11.71 11.44 8.74
CA ALA A 174 -12.72 12.00 9.64
C ALA A 174 -12.82 13.53 9.50
N ARG A 175 -11.68 14.22 9.33
CA ARG A 175 -11.65 15.68 9.08
C ARG A 175 -12.22 16.02 7.71
N LEU A 176 -11.88 15.27 6.67
CA LEU A 176 -12.37 15.47 5.31
C LEU A 176 -13.90 15.42 5.24
N VAL A 177 -14.50 14.41 5.86
CA VAL A 177 -15.96 14.21 5.86
C VAL A 177 -16.69 14.99 6.97
N GLY A 178 -15.98 15.80 7.76
CA GLY A 178 -16.58 16.71 8.74
C GLY A 178 -17.11 16.04 10.01
N LEU A 179 -16.48 14.97 10.49
CA LEU A 179 -16.91 14.32 11.73
C LEU A 179 -16.58 15.15 12.98
N PRO A 180 -17.58 15.46 13.84
CA PRO A 180 -17.32 16.07 15.14
C PRO A 180 -16.59 15.11 16.09
N PRO A 181 -15.96 15.60 17.18
CA PRO A 181 -15.06 14.80 18.03
C PRO A 181 -15.64 13.46 18.51
N GLN A 182 -16.89 13.44 18.96
CA GLN A 182 -17.54 12.21 19.44
C GLN A 182 -17.75 11.18 18.31
N ALA A 183 -18.23 11.63 17.15
CA ALA A 183 -18.41 10.78 15.97
C ALA A 183 -17.06 10.29 15.42
N ARG A 184 -16.02 11.13 15.41
CA ARG A 184 -14.65 10.73 15.04
C ARG A 184 -14.13 9.63 15.96
N SER A 185 -14.30 9.80 17.27
CA SER A 185 -13.86 8.82 18.27
C SER A 185 -14.61 7.48 18.11
N ALA A 186 -15.92 7.54 17.83
CA ALA A 186 -16.72 6.35 17.55
C ALA A 186 -16.31 5.68 16.22
N PHE A 187 -16.00 6.46 15.18
CA PHE A 187 -15.51 5.97 13.89
C PHE A 187 -14.20 5.20 14.04
N ILE A 188 -13.21 5.80 14.71
CA ILE A 188 -11.90 5.15 14.95
C ILE A 188 -12.10 3.84 15.72
N ARG A 189 -12.87 3.85 16.83
CA ARG A 189 -13.13 2.63 17.61
C ARG A 189 -13.82 1.53 16.80
N GLN A 190 -14.71 1.88 15.88
CA GLN A 190 -15.36 0.90 15.02
C GLN A 190 -14.36 0.28 14.04
N VAL A 191 -13.54 1.10 13.39
CA VAL A 191 -12.47 0.59 12.52
C VAL A 191 -11.50 -0.31 13.29
N GLU A 192 -11.05 0.10 14.48
CA GLU A 192 -10.18 -0.72 15.34
C GLU A 192 -10.81 -2.06 15.72
N LYS A 193 -12.11 -2.07 16.03
CA LYS A 193 -12.85 -3.29 16.37
C LYS A 193 -12.86 -4.27 15.19
N ASP A 194 -13.05 -3.79 13.98
CA ASP A 194 -13.21 -4.63 12.79
C ASP A 194 -11.86 -5.10 12.22
N VAL A 195 -10.83 -4.26 12.34
CA VAL A 195 -9.45 -4.66 12.07
C VAL A 195 -8.94 -5.63 13.14
N GLY A 196 -9.48 -5.58 14.36
CA GLY A 196 -9.03 -6.37 15.50
C GLY A 196 -7.71 -5.87 16.10
N MET A 197 -7.28 -4.66 15.75
CA MET A 197 -6.06 -4.03 16.24
C MET A 197 -6.28 -2.54 16.49
N ARG A 198 -5.67 -2.01 17.55
CA ARG A 198 -5.63 -0.57 17.81
C ARG A 198 -4.86 0.13 16.69
N ALA A 199 -5.36 1.27 16.23
CA ALA A 199 -4.70 2.05 15.19
C ALA A 199 -3.33 2.57 15.63
N SER A 200 -3.10 2.71 16.95
CA SER A 200 -1.79 3.06 17.51
C SER A 200 -0.75 1.95 17.42
N LYS A 201 -1.16 0.69 17.17
CA LYS A 201 -0.24 -0.43 16.91
C LYS A 201 0.08 -0.55 15.42
N LEU A 202 -0.65 0.16 14.56
CA LEU A 202 -0.40 0.29 13.13
C LEU A 202 0.44 1.55 12.87
N ASP A 203 1.61 1.56 13.49
CA ASP A 203 2.60 2.63 13.47
C ASP A 203 3.97 1.99 13.24
N VAL A 204 4.67 2.44 12.19
CA VAL A 204 5.96 1.89 11.80
C VAL A 204 7.02 1.99 12.90
N ALA A 205 6.89 2.94 13.84
CA ALA A 205 7.78 3.07 14.99
C ALA A 205 7.75 1.86 15.94
N HIS A 206 6.80 0.94 15.76
CA HIS A 206 6.69 -0.31 16.52
C HIS A 206 7.10 -1.55 15.72
N TYR A 207 7.57 -1.38 14.49
CA TYR A 207 7.92 -2.49 13.61
C TYR A 207 9.43 -2.80 13.68
N GLN A 208 9.76 -4.07 13.49
CA GLN A 208 11.11 -4.60 13.34
C GLN A 208 11.30 -4.91 11.84
N LEU A 209 11.97 -3.99 11.15
CA LEU A 209 12.22 -4.06 9.71
C LEU A 209 13.71 -4.33 9.48
N ASP A 210 14.12 -5.58 9.60
CA ASP A 210 15.53 -6.02 9.50
C ASP A 210 15.94 -6.40 8.08
N VAL A 211 15.41 -5.68 7.08
CA VAL A 211 15.70 -5.90 5.66
C VAL A 211 16.14 -4.60 4.98
N PRO A 212 17.04 -4.66 3.99
CA PRO A 212 17.39 -3.49 3.19
C PRO A 212 16.17 -2.87 2.52
N GLY A 213 16.08 -1.54 2.62
CA GLY A 213 14.88 -0.78 2.27
C GLY A 213 15.09 0.37 1.31
N LEU A 214 14.08 0.66 0.49
CA LEU A 214 13.93 1.94 -0.20
C LEU A 214 12.58 2.57 0.12
N ILE A 215 12.61 3.81 0.59
CA ILE A 215 11.45 4.64 0.84
C ILE A 215 11.42 5.71 -0.23
N VAL A 216 10.29 5.84 -0.93
CA VAL A 216 10.11 6.80 -2.02
C VAL A 216 8.93 7.70 -1.71
N HIS A 217 9.09 9.01 -1.83
CA HIS A 217 7.98 9.94 -1.62
C HIS A 217 8.14 11.22 -2.44
N ALA A 218 7.05 11.73 -2.99
CA ALA A 218 7.04 13.02 -3.69
C ALA A 218 6.69 14.17 -2.75
N GLU A 219 7.39 15.30 -2.84
CA GLU A 219 7.15 16.46 -1.96
C GLU A 219 5.80 17.13 -2.20
N ASP A 220 5.29 17.07 -3.43
CA ASP A 220 3.97 17.55 -3.86
C ASP A 220 2.84 16.54 -3.64
N ASP A 221 3.06 15.47 -2.87
CA ASP A 221 2.01 14.50 -2.52
C ASP A 221 0.94 15.14 -1.61
N THR A 222 -0.24 15.35 -2.19
CA THR A 222 -1.41 15.93 -1.51
C THR A 222 -2.26 14.89 -0.76
N SER A 223 -1.98 13.60 -0.93
CA SER A 223 -2.72 12.50 -0.30
C SER A 223 -2.05 12.04 0.99
N VAL A 224 -0.72 11.85 0.94
CA VAL A 224 0.09 11.46 2.09
C VAL A 224 1.25 12.45 2.20
N SER A 225 1.36 13.11 3.35
CA SER A 225 2.45 14.06 3.58
C SER A 225 3.81 13.41 3.44
N VAL A 226 4.73 14.08 2.74
CA VAL A 226 6.13 13.65 2.61
C VAL A 226 6.82 13.43 3.96
N ASN A 227 6.37 14.08 5.03
CA ASN A 227 6.92 13.88 6.38
C ASN A 227 6.71 12.45 6.90
N GLU A 228 5.72 11.70 6.38
CA GLU A 228 5.56 10.29 6.72
C GLU A 228 6.75 9.45 6.24
N SER A 229 7.40 9.82 5.11
CA SER A 229 8.60 9.12 4.63
C SER A 229 9.80 9.24 5.58
N GLN A 230 9.95 10.41 6.22
CA GLN A 230 10.98 10.66 7.21
C GLN A 230 10.74 9.81 8.47
N LEU A 231 9.49 9.74 8.96
CA LEU A 231 9.13 8.90 10.09
C LEU A 231 9.39 7.42 9.82
N ILE A 232 9.14 6.95 8.59
CA ILE A 232 9.46 5.58 8.19
C ILE A 232 10.98 5.37 8.20
N HIS A 233 11.74 6.32 7.64
CA HIS A 233 13.20 6.22 7.55
C HIS A 233 13.86 6.18 8.93
N GLU A 234 13.38 6.97 9.88
CA GLU A 234 13.85 6.98 11.27
C GLU A 234 13.55 5.66 12.00
N ALA A 235 12.43 5.01 11.69
CA ALA A 235 12.04 3.74 12.31
C ALA A 235 12.66 2.51 11.63
N TRP A 236 13.24 2.65 10.43
CA TRP A 236 13.75 1.55 9.63
C TRP A 236 15.25 1.72 9.37
N PHE A 237 16.05 1.05 10.20
CA PHE A 237 17.51 1.22 10.26
C PHE A 237 18.22 1.06 8.90
N ASP A 238 17.95 -0.01 8.16
CA ASP A 238 18.61 -0.30 6.88
C ASP A 238 17.83 0.24 5.65
N SER A 239 17.17 1.39 5.81
CA SER A 239 16.43 2.03 4.72
C SER A 239 17.21 3.16 4.06
N ARG A 240 16.93 3.37 2.77
CA ARG A 240 17.36 4.54 2.00
C ARG A 240 16.13 5.40 1.71
N LEU A 241 16.27 6.72 1.76
CA LEU A 241 15.18 7.65 1.48
C LEU A 241 15.40 8.41 0.17
N LEU A 242 14.48 8.24 -0.77
CA LEU A 242 14.40 8.97 -2.03
C LEU A 242 13.19 9.91 -2.02
N ARG A 243 13.46 11.20 -1.81
CA ARG A 243 12.44 12.25 -1.95
C ARG A 243 12.53 12.89 -3.34
N LEU A 244 11.40 12.97 -4.01
CA LEU A 244 11.30 13.58 -5.34
C LEU A 244 10.57 14.92 -5.23
N PRO A 245 11.03 15.99 -5.88
CA PRO A 245 10.40 17.30 -5.78
C PRO A 245 8.96 17.33 -6.32
N GLN A 246 8.65 16.43 -7.26
CA GLN A 246 7.37 16.37 -7.95
C GLN A 246 6.99 14.93 -8.30
N GLY A 247 5.70 14.70 -8.55
CA GLY A 247 5.15 13.41 -8.97
C GLY A 247 3.82 13.08 -8.28
N GLY A 248 3.55 13.74 -7.17
CA GLY A 248 2.38 13.54 -6.33
C GLY A 248 2.23 12.08 -5.90
N HIS A 249 1.01 11.72 -5.52
CA HIS A 249 0.73 10.39 -4.95
C HIS A 249 0.87 9.23 -5.95
N GLN A 250 0.70 9.48 -7.26
CA GLN A 250 0.53 8.43 -8.27
C GLN A 250 1.58 8.46 -9.37
N ARG A 251 1.95 9.63 -9.91
CA ARG A 251 2.91 9.69 -11.03
C ARG A 251 4.32 9.31 -10.60
N VAL A 252 4.61 9.40 -9.30
CA VAL A 252 5.87 8.89 -8.71
C VAL A 252 6.16 7.43 -9.08
N LEU A 253 5.13 6.61 -9.30
CA LEU A 253 5.29 5.19 -9.67
C LEU A 253 5.98 4.98 -11.03
N ALA A 254 5.95 5.99 -11.90
CA ALA A 254 6.56 5.94 -13.22
C ALA A 254 7.83 6.82 -13.33
N ASP A 255 8.31 7.39 -12.22
CA ASP A 255 9.51 8.24 -12.25
C ASP A 255 10.76 7.35 -12.46
N PRO A 256 11.61 7.65 -13.47
CA PRO A 256 12.81 6.85 -13.74
C PRO A 256 13.74 6.69 -12.54
N ARG A 257 13.85 7.70 -11.68
CA ARG A 257 14.71 7.64 -10.48
C ARG A 257 14.20 6.61 -9.47
N VAL A 258 12.89 6.36 -9.44
CA VAL A 258 12.29 5.31 -8.61
C VAL A 258 12.62 3.95 -9.19
N ILE A 259 12.47 3.78 -10.49
CA ILE A 259 12.82 2.55 -11.19
C ILE A 259 14.29 2.21 -10.98
N ASP A 260 15.19 3.18 -11.21
CA ASP A 260 16.64 3.04 -11.01
C ASP A 260 16.97 2.72 -9.56
N GLY A 261 16.32 3.39 -8.60
CA GLY A 261 16.50 3.15 -7.18
C GLY A 261 16.09 1.73 -6.77
N VAL A 262 14.96 1.24 -7.28
CA VAL A 262 14.50 -0.14 -7.06
C VAL A 262 15.48 -1.14 -7.67
N LEU A 263 15.83 -0.99 -8.95
CA LEU A 263 16.76 -1.91 -9.62
C LEU A 263 18.13 -1.92 -8.94
N SER A 264 18.62 -0.77 -8.49
CA SER A 264 19.88 -0.66 -7.75
C SER A 264 19.84 -1.36 -6.40
N LEU A 265 18.71 -1.26 -5.67
CA LEU A 265 18.52 -1.97 -4.40
C LEU A 265 18.55 -3.50 -4.62
N LEU A 266 17.86 -3.98 -5.67
CA LEU A 266 17.80 -5.40 -6.01
C LEU A 266 19.16 -5.91 -6.53
N ALA A 267 19.86 -5.13 -7.35
CA ALA A 267 21.18 -5.49 -7.90
C ALA A 267 22.30 -5.47 -6.86
N GLY A 268 22.20 -4.64 -5.82
CA GLY A 268 23.18 -4.52 -4.73
C GLY A 268 23.47 -5.83 -3.97
N ARG A 269 22.63 -6.87 -4.14
CA ARG A 269 22.89 -8.22 -3.62
C ARG A 269 23.53 -9.19 -4.61
N ASN A 270 23.48 -8.95 -5.92
CA ASN A 270 24.17 -9.80 -6.91
C ASN A 270 25.71 -9.71 -6.77
N LEU A 271 26.24 -8.65 -6.16
CA LEU A 271 27.68 -8.48 -5.95
C LEU A 271 28.22 -9.19 -4.70
N GLN A 272 27.37 -9.59 -3.74
CA GLN A 272 27.83 -10.30 -2.53
C GLN A 272 27.80 -11.83 -2.65
N ALA A 273 27.21 -12.40 -3.70
CA ALA A 273 27.14 -13.84 -3.92
C ALA A 273 28.36 -14.43 -4.69
N ARG A 274 29.39 -13.64 -4.99
CA ARG A 274 30.66 -14.10 -5.56
C ARG A 274 31.85 -13.56 -4.76
N GLN A 275 31.99 -14.03 -3.52
CA GLN A 275 33.27 -14.06 -2.83
C GLN A 275 33.18 -15.01 -1.62
N SER A 276 33.31 -16.30 -1.91
CA SER A 276 33.82 -17.27 -0.96
C SER A 276 34.78 -18.17 -1.73
N ALA A 277 36.06 -17.90 -1.52
CA ALA A 277 37.17 -18.79 -1.83
C ALA A 277 37.15 -20.00 -0.89
#